data_AF-A0A9N9MUF7-F1
#
_entry.id   AF-A0A9N9MUF7-F1
#
_cell.length_a   1.000
_cell.length_b   1.000
_cell.length_c   1.000
_cell.angle_alpha   90.00
_cell.angle_beta   90.00
_cell.angle_gamma   90.00
#
_symmetry.space_group_name_H-M   'P 1'
#
loop_
_entity.id
_entity.type
_entity.pdbx_description
1 polymer ?
#
loop_
_entity_poly.entity_id
_entity_poly.type
_entity_poly.pdbx_seq_one_letter_code
_entity_poly.pdbx_strand_id
1 'polypeptide(L)'
;MITGRATTYVWDHYQNVSGLELKGIEKQSQVGFITIMEYHRFCTVGSFYKNPIHPVWVIGSDTHLTVLFSDEIRLVSPETKSEQARRVFKSFDPDGNNFISTDKLQEVLEALELVSEAEYVDIMKKKLDSESLGIILLNGFMDEFFPKEETSTPDMFTLVHYNGLAQSNISKQVQYHIGSAILLESDIKSICESNPMLTVLQTKWASIEVNWCDGVNPSLN
;
A
#
# COMPACT_ATOMS: atom_id res chain seq x y z
N MET A 1 -5.98 -11.54 16.42
CA MET A 1 -4.71 -10.81 16.26
C MET A 1 -3.99 -11.41 15.05
N ILE A 2 -3.92 -10.70 13.93
CA ILE A 2 -3.54 -11.25 12.61
C ILE A 2 -2.04 -11.58 12.52
N THR A 3 -1.19 -10.81 13.20
CA THR A 3 0.28 -10.96 13.15
C THR A 3 0.89 -11.79 14.27
N GLY A 4 0.07 -12.37 15.16
CA GLY A 4 0.58 -13.09 16.34
C GLY A 4 1.28 -12.21 17.38
N ARG A 5 1.28 -10.87 17.21
CA ARG A 5 1.75 -9.89 18.20
C ARG A 5 0.75 -8.75 18.36
N ALA A 6 0.61 -8.24 19.58
CA ALA A 6 -0.31 -7.16 19.87
C ALA A 6 0.33 -5.84 19.43
N THR A 7 -0.23 -5.25 18.38
CA THR A 7 0.06 -3.88 17.98
C THR A 7 -1.24 -3.14 17.72
N THR A 8 -1.29 -1.88 18.09
CA THR A 8 -2.48 -1.02 17.96
C THR A 8 -2.60 -0.46 16.55
N TYR A 9 -1.50 -0.40 15.81
CA TYR A 9 -1.42 0.35 14.55
C TYR A 9 -1.09 -0.55 13.37
N VAL A 10 -1.63 -0.18 12.21
CA VAL A 10 -1.59 -0.98 10.97
C VAL A 10 -0.55 -0.49 9.95
N TRP A 11 0.25 0.54 10.27
CA TRP A 11 1.39 0.99 9.48
C TRP A 11 2.65 0.17 9.77
N ASP A 12 3.68 0.32 8.95
CA ASP A 12 4.95 -0.40 9.12
C ASP A 12 5.85 0.29 10.16
N HIS A 13 6.60 -0.52 10.91
CA HIS A 13 7.61 -0.12 11.88
C HIS A 13 7.12 0.87 12.94
N TYR A 14 7.48 2.15 12.80
CA TYR A 14 7.23 3.21 13.77
C TYR A 14 6.79 4.45 13.02
N GLN A 15 5.92 5.23 13.66
CA GLN A 15 5.52 6.54 13.18
C GLN A 15 5.61 7.52 14.34
N ASN A 16 6.20 8.69 14.08
CA ASN A 16 6.20 9.78 15.06
C ASN A 16 4.90 10.57 14.92
N VAL A 17 4.12 10.65 15.99
CA VAL A 17 2.88 11.42 16.05
C VAL A 17 3.01 12.42 17.19
N SER A 18 3.23 13.69 16.85
CA SER A 18 3.38 14.79 17.82
C SER A 18 4.45 14.54 18.89
N GLY A 19 5.58 13.93 18.52
CA GLY A 19 6.69 13.63 19.43
C GLY A 19 6.58 12.27 20.14
N LEU A 20 5.50 11.52 19.93
CA LEU A 20 5.34 10.15 20.42
C LEU A 20 5.71 9.16 19.33
N GLU A 21 6.65 8.26 19.61
CA GLU A 21 6.99 7.16 18.71
C GLU A 21 6.02 6.00 18.93
N LEU A 22 5.18 5.75 17.93
CA LEU A 22 4.13 4.75 17.96
C LEU A 22 4.48 3.56 17.08
N LYS A 23 4.41 2.37 17.66
CA LYS A 23 4.83 1.12 17.01
C LYS A 23 3.70 0.49 16.20
N GLY A 24 3.94 0.27 14.92
CA GLY A 24 3.09 -0.49 14.01
C GLY A 24 3.55 -1.94 13.87
N ILE A 25 3.56 -2.43 12.64
CA ILE A 25 3.89 -3.80 12.24
C ILE A 25 5.39 -3.92 11.98
N GLU A 26 6.05 -4.85 12.66
CA GLU A 26 7.52 -4.96 12.57
C GLU A 26 8.03 -5.67 11.32
N LYS A 27 7.19 -6.53 10.71
CA LYS A 27 7.55 -7.36 9.57
C LYS A 27 6.31 -7.80 8.80
N GLN A 28 6.53 -8.26 7.57
CA GLN A 28 5.51 -8.86 6.71
C GLN A 28 4.67 -9.91 7.46
N SER A 29 3.35 -9.74 7.41
CA SER A 29 2.40 -10.64 8.06
C SER A 29 2.18 -11.90 7.24
N GLN A 30 1.77 -13.01 7.87
CA GLN A 30 1.35 -14.22 7.12
C GLN A 30 0.05 -13.98 6.34
N VAL A 31 -0.86 -13.21 6.92
CA VAL A 31 -2.16 -12.83 6.34
C VAL A 31 -2.23 -11.30 6.32
N GLY A 32 -2.71 -10.77 5.20
CA GLY A 32 -2.79 -9.35 4.96
C GLY A 32 -3.99 -8.71 5.63
N PHE A 33 -3.99 -7.39 5.64
CA PHE A 33 -5.12 -6.58 6.07
C PHE A 33 -5.27 -5.40 5.13
N ILE A 34 -6.48 -5.16 4.64
CA ILE A 34 -6.84 -3.95 3.90
C ILE A 34 -8.20 -3.47 4.44
N THR A 35 -8.44 -2.16 4.41
CA THR A 35 -9.67 -1.61 4.99
C THR A 35 -10.13 -0.38 4.25
N ILE A 36 -11.45 -0.21 4.14
CA ILE A 36 -12.06 0.99 3.57
C ILE A 36 -11.78 2.24 4.44
N MET A 37 -11.41 2.05 5.72
CA MET A 37 -10.99 3.13 6.61
C MET A 37 -9.76 3.89 6.10
N GLU A 38 -8.91 3.22 5.30
CA GLU A 38 -7.77 3.87 4.67
C GLU A 38 -8.19 4.86 3.59
N TYR A 39 -9.22 4.52 2.80
CA TYR A 39 -9.82 5.43 1.84
C TYR A 39 -10.42 6.66 2.54
N HIS A 40 -11.11 6.45 3.67
CA HIS A 40 -11.64 7.53 4.51
C HIS A 40 -10.58 8.32 5.28
N ARG A 41 -9.29 7.98 5.11
CA ARG A 41 -8.14 8.62 5.78
C ARG A 41 -8.15 8.51 7.31
N PHE A 42 -8.85 7.53 7.87
CA PHE A 42 -8.80 7.23 9.31
C PHE A 42 -7.52 6.51 9.72
N CYS A 43 -6.89 5.77 8.79
CA CYS A 43 -5.61 5.12 9.02
C CYS A 43 -4.80 5.02 7.73
N THR A 44 -3.51 4.73 7.84
CA THR A 44 -2.66 4.31 6.71
C THR A 44 -2.22 2.88 6.95
N VAL A 45 -2.55 1.99 6.02
CA VAL A 45 -2.20 0.57 6.12
C VAL A 45 -0.83 0.38 5.48
N GLY A 46 0.10 -0.21 6.22
CA GLY A 46 1.47 -0.44 5.79
C GLY A 46 1.61 -1.54 4.75
N SER A 47 2.75 -1.54 4.04
CA SER A 47 3.10 -2.54 3.04
C SER A 47 3.15 -3.95 3.64
N PHE A 48 3.52 -4.11 4.92
CA PHE A 48 3.57 -5.44 5.55
C PHE A 48 2.20 -6.11 5.72
N TYR A 49 1.12 -5.32 5.71
CA TYR A 49 -0.25 -5.84 5.67
C TYR A 49 -0.83 -5.89 4.25
N LYS A 50 -0.46 -4.96 3.38
CA LYS A 50 -0.91 -4.97 1.98
C LYS A 50 -0.26 -6.10 1.18
N ASN A 51 0.98 -6.45 1.51
CA ASN A 51 1.76 -7.48 0.87
C ASN A 51 2.10 -8.57 1.91
N PRO A 52 1.17 -9.45 2.29
CA PRO A 52 1.44 -10.56 3.22
C PRO A 52 2.29 -11.68 2.59
N ILE A 53 2.75 -12.65 3.37
CA ILE A 53 3.50 -13.82 2.87
C ILE A 53 2.60 -14.72 2.00
N HIS A 54 1.32 -14.83 2.34
CA HIS A 54 0.34 -15.58 1.56
C HIS A 54 -0.71 -14.63 0.99
N PRO A 55 -1.17 -14.80 -0.26
CA PRO A 55 -2.16 -13.95 -0.93
C PRO A 55 -3.58 -14.13 -0.35
N VAL A 56 -3.70 -13.83 0.94
CA VAL A 56 -4.92 -13.89 1.75
C VAL A 56 -4.98 -12.60 2.55
N TRP A 57 -6.10 -11.88 2.45
CA TRP A 57 -6.31 -10.61 3.12
C TRP A 57 -7.60 -10.65 3.92
N VAL A 58 -7.52 -10.20 5.17
CA VAL A 58 -8.70 -9.77 5.91
C VAL A 58 -9.08 -8.38 5.42
N ILE A 59 -10.32 -8.23 4.96
CA ILE A 59 -10.87 -6.95 4.54
C ILE A 59 -11.72 -6.40 5.68
N GLY A 60 -11.47 -5.16 6.10
CA GLY A 60 -12.28 -4.45 7.10
C GLY A 60 -13.18 -3.36 6.52
N SER A 61 -14.41 -3.31 7.03
CA SER A 61 -15.34 -2.19 6.88
C SER A 61 -15.59 -1.50 8.23
N ASP A 62 -16.53 -0.55 8.27
CA ASP A 62 -17.01 0.06 9.51
C ASP A 62 -17.61 -0.96 10.49
N THR A 63 -18.20 -2.03 9.97
CA THR A 63 -19.07 -2.91 10.78
C THR A 63 -18.64 -4.37 10.78
N HIS A 64 -17.87 -4.82 9.78
CA HIS A 64 -17.56 -6.24 9.61
C HIS A 64 -16.15 -6.48 9.08
N LEU A 65 -15.71 -7.73 9.24
CA LEU A 65 -14.51 -8.28 8.61
C LEU A 65 -14.92 -9.40 7.66
N THR A 66 -14.28 -9.45 6.49
CA THR A 66 -14.42 -10.54 5.52
C THR A 66 -13.05 -10.98 5.01
N VAL A 67 -13.00 -12.02 4.17
CA VAL A 67 -11.76 -12.60 3.65
C VAL A 67 -11.78 -12.59 2.12
N LEU A 68 -10.67 -12.12 1.56
CA LEU A 68 -10.33 -12.18 0.14
C LEU A 68 -9.02 -12.95 -0.03
N PHE A 69 -8.92 -13.77 -1.06
CA PHE A 69 -7.67 -14.45 -1.40
C PHE A 69 -7.51 -14.64 -2.90
N SER A 70 -6.33 -15.08 -3.32
CA SER A 70 -6.01 -15.47 -4.67
C SER A 70 -5.01 -16.62 -4.64
N ASP A 71 -4.98 -17.45 -5.69
CA ASP A 71 -3.91 -18.44 -5.87
C ASP A 71 -2.66 -17.83 -6.54
N GLU A 72 -2.72 -16.57 -6.97
CA GLU A 72 -1.60 -15.88 -7.60
C GLU A 72 -0.62 -15.33 -6.55
N ILE A 73 0.47 -16.08 -6.34
CA ILE A 73 1.52 -15.72 -5.38
C ILE A 73 2.23 -14.40 -5.74
N ARG A 74 2.26 -14.02 -7.02
CA ARG A 74 2.91 -12.77 -7.45
C ARG A 74 2.18 -11.49 -7.03
N LEU A 75 0.95 -11.62 -6.50
CA LEU A 75 0.20 -10.52 -5.88
C LEU A 75 0.79 -10.06 -4.55
N VAL A 76 1.69 -10.86 -3.99
CA VAL A 76 2.44 -10.54 -2.80
C VAL A 76 3.92 -10.55 -3.10
N SER A 77 4.60 -9.51 -2.67
CA SER A 77 6.05 -9.38 -2.77
C SER A 77 6.60 -8.80 -1.46
N PRO A 78 7.84 -9.11 -1.09
CA PRO A 78 8.55 -8.33 -0.08
C PRO A 78 8.59 -6.84 -0.48
N GLU A 79 8.75 -5.96 0.50
CA GLU A 79 8.95 -4.52 0.26
C GLU A 79 10.06 -4.33 -0.79
N THR A 80 9.70 -3.72 -1.92
CA THR A 80 10.67 -3.40 -2.98
C THR A 80 11.59 -2.27 -2.53
N LYS A 81 12.77 -2.14 -3.15
CA LYS A 81 13.66 -1.01 -2.86
C LYS A 81 12.98 0.34 -3.12
N SER A 82 12.11 0.41 -4.12
CA SER A 82 11.33 1.61 -4.44
C SER A 82 10.30 1.94 -3.35
N GLU A 83 9.59 0.94 -2.81
CA GLU A 83 8.67 1.15 -1.68
C GLU A 83 9.40 1.58 -0.42
N GLN A 84 10.53 0.93 -0.11
CA GLN A 84 11.41 1.32 0.99
C GLN A 84 11.89 2.77 0.81
N ALA A 85 12.29 3.16 -0.40
CA ALA A 85 12.69 4.52 -0.75
C ALA A 85 11.58 5.54 -0.49
N ARG A 86 10.36 5.28 -0.95
CA ARG A 86 9.20 6.15 -0.70
C ARG A 86 8.93 6.28 0.80
N ARG A 87 9.03 5.20 1.57
CA ARG A 87 8.80 5.19 3.02
C ARG A 87 9.87 5.99 3.76
N VAL A 88 11.15 5.74 3.47
CA VAL A 88 12.26 6.49 4.09
C VAL A 88 12.14 7.97 3.74
N PHE A 89 11.92 8.31 2.47
CA PHE A 89 11.72 9.69 2.05
C PHE A 89 10.59 10.37 2.83
N LYS A 90 9.43 9.70 2.98
CA LYS A 90 8.29 10.21 3.75
C LYS A 90 8.58 10.37 5.24
N SER A 91 9.54 9.64 5.81
CA SER A 91 9.94 9.84 7.20
C SER A 91 10.65 11.19 7.43
N PHE A 92 11.16 11.80 6.36
CA PHE A 92 11.74 13.16 6.36
C PHE A 92 10.75 14.24 5.89
N ASP A 93 9.51 13.88 5.57
CA ASP A 93 8.41 14.77 5.18
C ASP A 93 7.30 14.70 6.24
N PRO A 94 7.48 15.37 7.40
CA PRO A 94 6.55 15.28 8.52
C PRO A 94 5.15 15.82 8.18
N ASP A 95 5.06 16.71 7.19
CA ASP A 95 3.82 17.33 6.76
C ASP A 95 3.09 16.53 5.66
N GLY A 96 3.74 15.52 5.08
CA GLY A 96 3.17 14.65 4.05
C GLY A 96 2.93 15.36 2.71
N ASN A 97 3.70 16.40 2.40
CA ASN A 97 3.55 17.20 1.19
C ASN A 97 4.18 16.57 -0.07
N ASN A 98 4.78 15.39 0.06
CA ASN A 98 5.57 14.69 -0.95
C ASN A 98 6.82 15.46 -1.42
N PHE A 99 7.42 16.25 -0.54
CA PHE A 99 8.71 16.89 -0.77
C PHE A 99 9.52 16.96 0.54
N ILE A 100 10.84 17.06 0.41
CA ILE A 100 11.76 17.30 1.53
C ILE A 100 12.63 18.52 1.23
N SER A 101 13.23 19.11 2.27
CA SER A 101 14.26 20.13 2.07
C SER A 101 15.49 19.52 1.40
N THR A 102 16.12 20.26 0.49
CA THR A 102 17.36 19.87 -0.19
C THR A 102 18.47 19.48 0.80
N ASP A 103 18.50 20.07 2.00
CA ASP A 103 19.49 19.75 3.03
C ASP A 103 19.33 18.34 3.62
N LYS A 104 18.14 17.75 3.53
CA LYS A 104 17.85 16.39 4.02
C LYS A 104 18.23 15.28 3.05
N LEU A 105 18.65 15.61 1.82
CA LEU A 105 19.00 14.61 0.81
C LEU A 105 20.08 13.64 1.29
N GLN A 106 21.12 14.13 1.98
CA GLN A 106 22.20 13.27 2.46
C GLN A 106 21.69 12.23 3.46
N GLU A 107 20.93 12.66 4.47
CA GLU A 107 20.35 11.78 5.49
C GLU A 107 19.45 10.71 4.85
N VAL A 108 18.69 11.07 3.81
CA VAL A 108 17.82 10.15 3.07
C VAL A 108 18.62 9.10 2.31
N LEU A 109 19.71 9.51 1.63
CA LEU A 109 20.58 8.59 0.90
C LEU A 109 21.31 7.63 1.84
N GLU A 110 21.79 8.12 2.99
CA GLU A 110 22.40 7.29 4.03
C GLU A 110 21.40 6.26 4.58
N ALA A 111 20.17 6.68 4.88
CA ALA A 111 19.11 5.79 5.37
C ALA A 111 18.67 4.74 4.33
N LEU A 112 18.93 4.98 3.04
CA LEU A 112 18.66 4.04 1.95
C LEU A 112 19.87 3.21 1.53
N GLU A 113 21.00 3.35 2.23
CA GLU A 113 22.27 2.70 1.88
C GLU A 113 22.70 3.00 0.43
N LEU A 114 22.37 4.21 -0.05
CA LEU A 114 22.79 4.75 -1.34
C LEU A 114 24.09 5.55 -1.19
N VAL A 115 24.70 5.95 -2.31
CA VAL A 115 25.90 6.79 -2.30
C VAL A 115 25.58 8.15 -1.68
N SER A 116 26.20 8.45 -0.54
CA SER A 116 25.95 9.65 0.27
C SER A 116 27.19 10.53 0.49
N GLU A 117 28.23 10.34 -0.33
CA GLU A 117 29.43 11.19 -0.30
C GLU A 117 29.08 12.64 -0.66
N ALA A 118 29.64 13.61 0.09
CA ALA A 118 29.27 15.02 -0.04
C ALA A 118 29.35 15.55 -1.48
N GLU A 119 30.37 15.15 -2.24
CA GLU A 119 30.56 15.55 -3.64
C GLU A 119 29.44 15.02 -4.54
N TYR A 120 29.02 13.76 -4.34
CA TYR A 120 27.92 13.14 -5.08
C TYR A 120 26.56 13.76 -4.70
N VAL A 121 26.34 13.98 -3.40
CA VAL A 121 25.14 14.63 -2.88
C VAL A 121 24.99 16.02 -3.48
N ASP A 122 26.06 16.83 -3.54
CA ASP A 122 26.01 18.16 -4.13
C ASP A 122 25.67 18.15 -5.63
N ILE A 123 26.12 17.14 -6.37
CA ILE A 123 25.73 16.92 -7.77
C ILE A 123 24.23 16.59 -7.84
N MET A 124 23.75 15.69 -6.99
CA MET A 124 22.34 15.28 -6.98
C MET A 124 21.40 16.39 -6.53
N LYS A 125 21.81 17.22 -5.56
CA LYS A 125 21.08 18.43 -5.16
C LYS A 125 20.86 19.36 -6.36
N LYS A 126 21.92 19.65 -7.14
CA LYS A 126 21.81 20.48 -8.35
C LYS A 126 20.93 19.87 -9.44
N LYS A 127 20.87 18.55 -9.50
CA LYS A 127 20.05 17.82 -10.48
C LYS A 127 18.58 17.79 -10.09
N LEU A 128 18.27 17.50 -8.83
CA LEU A 128 16.92 17.34 -8.31
C LEU A 128 16.25 18.68 -7.96
N ASP A 129 17.04 19.70 -7.65
CA ASP A 129 16.61 21.06 -7.33
C ASP A 129 17.28 22.06 -8.31
N SER A 130 17.08 21.82 -9.61
CA SER A 130 17.71 22.64 -10.67
C SER A 130 17.27 24.11 -10.65
N GLU A 131 16.09 24.38 -10.10
CA GLU A 131 15.52 25.72 -9.95
C GLU A 131 15.95 26.42 -8.64
N SER A 132 16.71 25.74 -7.78
CA SER A 132 17.16 26.26 -6.47
C SER A 132 16.01 26.73 -5.59
N LEU A 133 14.92 25.96 -5.59
CA LEU A 133 13.75 26.17 -4.74
C LEU A 133 14.00 25.75 -3.29
N GLY A 134 15.06 24.99 -3.04
CA GLY A 134 15.40 24.45 -1.72
C GLY A 134 14.59 23.21 -1.33
N ILE A 135 13.90 22.60 -2.30
CA ILE A 135 13.05 21.42 -2.12
C ILE A 135 13.35 20.35 -3.15
N ILE A 136 13.19 19.09 -2.75
CA ILE A 136 13.27 17.92 -3.63
C ILE A 136 11.91 17.21 -3.60
N LEU A 137 11.31 17.01 -4.77
CA LEU A 137 10.03 16.31 -4.91
C LEU A 137 10.23 14.79 -4.83
N LEU A 138 9.29 14.09 -4.20
CA LEU A 138 9.29 12.62 -4.13
C LEU A 138 9.37 11.99 -5.53
N ASN A 139 8.57 12.48 -6.49
CA ASN A 139 8.56 11.91 -7.84
C ASN A 139 9.91 12.06 -8.53
N GLY A 140 10.52 13.26 -8.49
CA GLY A 140 11.84 13.48 -9.08
C GLY A 140 12.93 12.63 -8.43
N PHE A 141 12.87 12.43 -7.11
CA PHE A 141 13.77 11.51 -6.40
C PHE A 141 13.58 10.06 -6.87
N MET A 142 12.33 9.60 -6.97
CA MET A 142 12.03 8.23 -7.40
C MET A 142 12.46 7.96 -8.84
N ASP A 143 12.24 8.92 -9.75
CA ASP A 143 12.65 8.79 -11.15
C ASP A 143 14.17 8.71 -11.31
N GLU A 144 14.92 9.43 -10.47
CA GLU A 144 16.38 9.45 -10.54
C GLU A 144 17.02 8.17 -9.98
N PHE A 145 16.57 7.71 -8.81
CA PHE A 145 17.21 6.61 -8.10
C PHE A 145 16.56 5.24 -8.35
N PHE A 146 15.30 5.23 -8.79
CA PHE A 146 14.49 4.02 -8.98
C PHE A 146 13.68 4.03 -10.30
N PRO A 147 14.31 4.27 -11.47
CA PRO A 147 13.62 4.49 -12.76
C PRO A 147 12.93 3.26 -13.37
N LYS A 148 13.20 2.06 -12.85
CA LYS A 148 12.62 0.80 -13.35
C LYS A 148 11.88 0.11 -12.20
N GLU A 149 10.58 0.28 -12.14
CA GLU A 149 9.72 -0.56 -11.30
C GLU A 149 9.45 -1.87 -12.07
N GLU A 150 10.14 -2.95 -11.71
CA GLU A 150 9.70 -4.29 -12.11
C GLU A 150 8.50 -4.66 -11.23
N THR A 151 7.28 -4.42 -11.71
CA THR A 151 6.08 -4.93 -11.07
C THR A 151 6.04 -6.44 -11.26
N SER A 152 6.21 -7.20 -10.17
CA SER A 152 6.01 -8.66 -10.21
C SER A 152 4.54 -9.04 -10.41
N THR A 153 3.63 -8.11 -10.09
CA THR A 153 2.18 -8.29 -10.13
C THR A 153 1.71 -8.47 -11.57
N PRO A 154 1.00 -9.56 -11.90
CA PRO A 154 0.45 -9.73 -13.24
C PRO A 154 -0.69 -8.73 -13.51
N ASP A 155 -0.84 -8.37 -14.78
CA ASP A 155 -1.93 -7.48 -15.23
C ASP A 155 -3.31 -8.08 -14.98
N MET A 156 -3.42 -9.41 -14.99
CA MET A 156 -4.67 -10.13 -14.78
C MET A 156 -4.50 -11.23 -13.73
N PHE A 157 -5.47 -11.33 -12.82
CA PHE A 157 -5.50 -12.37 -11.79
C PHE A 157 -6.92 -12.63 -11.30
N THR A 158 -7.09 -13.75 -10.59
CA THR A 158 -8.37 -14.13 -9.99
C THR A 158 -8.40 -13.73 -8.51
N LEU A 159 -9.50 -13.16 -8.08
CA LEU A 159 -9.83 -12.91 -6.69
C LEU A 159 -10.97 -13.82 -6.25
N VAL A 160 -10.88 -14.31 -5.02
CA VAL A 160 -11.91 -15.14 -4.40
C VAL A 160 -12.32 -14.51 -3.09
N HIS A 161 -13.61 -14.23 -2.93
CA HIS A 161 -14.18 -13.61 -1.74
C HIS A 161 -15.12 -14.58 -1.04
N TYR A 162 -14.95 -14.72 0.27
CA TYR A 162 -15.78 -15.58 1.12
C TYR A 162 -17.10 -14.90 1.51
N ASN A 163 -18.24 -15.58 1.35
CA ASN A 163 -19.57 -15.05 1.69
C ASN A 163 -19.91 -15.04 3.21
N GLY A 164 -18.93 -14.75 4.09
CA GLY A 164 -19.08 -14.93 5.54
C GLY A 164 -20.12 -14.06 6.24
N LEU A 165 -20.60 -13.01 5.59
CA LEU A 165 -21.60 -12.11 6.14
C LEU A 165 -22.98 -12.77 6.10
N ALA A 166 -23.76 -12.61 7.17
CA ALA A 166 -25.11 -13.17 7.25
C ALA A 166 -26.01 -12.69 6.09
N GLN A 167 -25.82 -11.45 5.64
CA GLN A 167 -26.54 -10.87 4.50
C GLN A 167 -26.13 -11.52 3.16
N SER A 168 -24.89 -12.00 3.05
CA SER A 168 -24.36 -12.67 1.86
C SER A 168 -24.49 -14.21 1.92
N ASN A 169 -24.84 -14.78 3.07
CA ASN A 169 -25.02 -16.21 3.29
C ASN A 169 -26.50 -16.61 3.45
N ILE A 170 -27.32 -16.24 2.47
CA ILE A 170 -28.77 -16.49 2.48
C ILE A 170 -29.06 -18.01 2.51
N SER A 171 -28.25 -18.81 1.82
CA SER A 171 -28.38 -20.27 1.73
C SER A 171 -27.86 -21.03 2.95
N LYS A 172 -27.24 -20.34 3.93
CA LYS A 172 -26.53 -20.93 5.09
C LYS A 172 -25.43 -21.92 4.70
N GLN A 173 -24.87 -21.77 3.49
CA GLN A 173 -23.74 -22.55 3.00
C GLN A 173 -22.58 -21.63 2.67
N VAL A 174 -21.36 -22.09 2.95
CA VAL A 174 -20.15 -21.40 2.54
C VAL A 174 -20.11 -21.39 1.01
N GLN A 175 -20.07 -20.18 0.46
CA GLN A 175 -19.93 -19.93 -0.97
C GLN A 175 -18.80 -18.92 -1.21
N TYR A 176 -18.28 -18.95 -2.42
CA TYR A 176 -17.20 -18.09 -2.84
C TYR A 176 -17.66 -17.28 -4.05
N HIS A 177 -17.45 -15.97 -3.98
CA HIS A 177 -17.57 -15.09 -5.14
C HIS A 177 -16.21 -15.06 -5.82
N ILE A 178 -16.18 -15.37 -7.11
CA ILE A 178 -14.95 -15.39 -7.91
C ILE A 178 -14.99 -14.17 -8.82
N GLY A 179 -13.91 -13.39 -8.82
CA GLY A 179 -13.76 -12.18 -9.63
C GLY A 179 -12.53 -12.26 -10.51
N SER A 180 -12.67 -11.84 -11.76
CA SER A 180 -11.55 -11.59 -12.67
C SER A 180 -11.11 -10.14 -12.49
N ALA A 181 -9.88 -9.93 -12.03
CA ALA A 181 -9.28 -8.63 -11.82
C ALA A 181 -8.33 -8.27 -12.98
N ILE A 182 -8.30 -6.99 -13.34
CA ILE A 182 -7.33 -6.41 -14.27
C ILE A 182 -6.73 -5.13 -13.68
N LEU A 183 -5.41 -4.95 -13.83
CA LEU A 183 -4.72 -3.72 -13.49
C LEU A 183 -4.59 -2.85 -14.74
N LEU A 184 -5.15 -1.64 -14.69
CA LEU A 184 -5.05 -0.68 -15.78
C LEU A 184 -3.75 0.13 -15.64
N GLU A 185 -3.11 0.43 -16.78
CA GLU A 185 -2.04 1.42 -16.86
C GLU A 185 -2.64 2.83 -16.72
N SER A 186 -2.83 3.26 -15.47
CA SER A 186 -3.31 4.61 -15.16
C SER A 186 -2.71 5.08 -13.85
N ASP A 187 -2.12 6.28 -13.85
CA ASP A 187 -1.66 6.98 -12.66
C ASP A 187 -2.80 7.69 -11.91
N ILE A 188 -4.00 7.69 -12.49
CA ILE A 188 -5.18 8.31 -11.91
C ILE A 188 -5.90 7.28 -11.03
N LYS A 189 -5.98 7.57 -9.72
CA LYS A 189 -6.84 6.84 -8.79
C LYS A 189 -8.30 7.03 -9.19
N SER A 190 -8.86 6.03 -9.86
CA SER A 190 -10.30 5.88 -10.02
C SER A 190 -10.88 5.45 -8.68
N ILE A 191 -11.96 6.08 -8.22
CA ILE A 191 -12.66 5.71 -7.00
C ILE A 191 -14.12 5.45 -7.34
N CYS A 192 -14.66 4.35 -6.82
CA CYS A 192 -16.07 3.97 -7.02
C CYS A 192 -16.81 3.94 -5.69
N GLU A 193 -17.27 5.10 -5.20
CA GLU A 193 -17.99 5.21 -3.91
C GLU A 193 -19.23 4.31 -3.82
N SER A 194 -19.87 4.00 -4.96
CA SER A 194 -21.01 3.09 -5.03
C SER A 194 -20.64 1.61 -4.89
N ASN A 195 -19.35 1.28 -4.92
CA ASN A 195 -18.84 -0.08 -4.77
C ASN A 195 -17.77 -0.13 -3.67
N PRO A 196 -18.17 -0.37 -2.40
CA PRO A 196 -17.25 -0.46 -1.27
C PRO A 196 -16.17 -1.53 -1.46
N MET A 197 -16.51 -2.66 -2.08
CA MET A 197 -15.54 -3.72 -2.38
C MET A 197 -14.46 -3.24 -3.35
N LEU A 198 -14.85 -2.59 -4.45
CA LEU A 198 -13.86 -2.02 -5.38
C LEU A 198 -13.02 -0.93 -4.71
N THR A 199 -13.65 -0.06 -3.92
CA THR A 199 -12.97 1.03 -3.20
C THR A 199 -11.91 0.51 -2.23
N VAL A 200 -12.19 -0.57 -1.48
CA VAL A 200 -11.18 -1.16 -0.59
C VAL A 200 -10.06 -1.88 -1.36
N LEU A 201 -10.36 -2.52 -2.50
CA LEU A 201 -9.32 -3.13 -3.33
C LEU A 201 -8.38 -2.07 -3.90
N GLN A 202 -8.91 -0.89 -4.24
CA GLN A 202 -8.14 0.26 -4.74
C GLN A 202 -7.17 0.86 -3.71
N THR A 203 -7.30 0.53 -2.42
CA THR A 203 -6.29 0.93 -1.42
C THR A 203 -5.00 0.13 -1.52
N LYS A 204 -5.06 -1.09 -2.12
CA LYS A 204 -3.89 -1.91 -2.46
C LYS A 204 -3.51 -1.79 -3.93
N TRP A 205 -4.48 -1.91 -4.84
CA TRP A 205 -4.27 -1.88 -6.28
C TRP A 205 -4.97 -0.66 -6.89
N ALA A 206 -4.27 0.48 -6.95
CA ALA A 206 -4.86 1.79 -7.26
C ALA A 206 -5.75 1.83 -8.51
N SER A 207 -5.38 1.08 -9.55
CA SER A 207 -6.03 1.07 -10.87
C SER A 207 -6.63 -0.30 -11.21
N ILE A 208 -7.13 -1.02 -10.20
CA ILE A 208 -7.81 -2.30 -10.38
C ILE A 208 -9.25 -2.11 -10.87
N GLU A 209 -9.65 -2.96 -11.80
CA GLU A 209 -11.05 -3.27 -12.08
C GLU A 209 -11.32 -4.75 -11.79
N VAL A 210 -12.54 -5.07 -11.34
CA VAL A 210 -12.93 -6.44 -11.02
C VAL A 210 -14.31 -6.74 -11.58
N ASN A 211 -14.42 -7.86 -12.29
CA ASN A 211 -15.69 -8.41 -12.75
C ASN A 211 -16.01 -9.72 -12.01
N TRP A 212 -17.07 -9.73 -11.21
CA TRP A 212 -17.51 -10.88 -10.43
C TRP A 212 -18.36 -11.83 -11.29
N CYS A 213 -18.05 -13.13 -11.27
CA CYS A 213 -18.65 -14.12 -12.16
C CYS A 213 -20.17 -14.30 -12.00
N ASP A 214 -20.70 -13.99 -10.83
CA ASP A 214 -22.13 -14.02 -10.52
C ASP A 214 -22.85 -12.70 -10.82
N GLY A 215 -22.12 -11.68 -11.31
CA GLY A 215 -22.65 -10.36 -11.61
C GLY A 215 -22.99 -9.52 -10.38
N VAL A 216 -22.61 -9.96 -9.18
CA VAL A 216 -22.93 -9.29 -7.91
C VAL A 216 -21.64 -8.88 -7.22
N ASN A 217 -21.53 -7.59 -6.87
CA ASN A 217 -20.43 -7.13 -6.04
C ASN A 217 -20.57 -7.71 -4.62
N PRO A 218 -19.53 -8.36 -4.07
CA PRO A 218 -19.60 -8.86 -2.71
C PRO A 218 -19.77 -7.72 -1.71
N SER A 219 -20.59 -7.94 -0.69
CA SER A 219 -20.82 -6.94 0.35
C SER A 219 -19.66 -6.87 1.33
N LEU A 220 -19.39 -5.66 1.84
CA LEU A 220 -18.54 -5.42 3.00
C LEU A 220 -19.34 -5.17 4.29
N ASN A 221 -20.68 -5.12 4.21
CA ASN A 221 -21.61 -4.82 5.30
C ASN A 221 -22.80 -5.80 5.32
#